data_AF-A0A7W0GTN0-F1
#
_entry.id   AF-A0A7W0GTN0-F1
#
_cell.length_a   1.000
_cell.length_b   1.000
_cell.length_c   1.000
_cell.angle_alpha   90.00
_cell.angle_beta   90.00
_cell.angle_gamma   90.00
#
_symmetry.space_group_name_H-M   'P 1'
#
loop_
_entity.id
_entity.type
_entity.pdbx_description
1 polymer ?
#
loop_
_entity_poly.entity_id
_entity_poly.type
_entity_poly.pdbx_seq_one_letter_code
_entity_poly.pdbx_strand_id
1 'polypeptide(L)'
;MSKQTGISFIHENALVETNRVGEGTRIWAFAHVQTGVIIGSNCNIGDHAFVETRVIIGNNVTIKNGVSIWEHVHVADNVFIGPNAVLTNDRAPRSRCADWRPEETWIEEGVSIGANATIVCGIRLGRRSLIGAGAVVTHNVPPHALVYGNPAKHHGWVCFCAQLLSENAGVSSICENCGRKYHITETGVIEVP
;
A
#
# COMPACT_ATOMS: atom_id res chain seq x y z
N MET A 1 13.73 -27.11 -2.02
CA MET A 1 13.89 -27.12 -0.55
C MET A 1 13.91 -25.68 -0.04
N SER A 2 12.79 -25.20 0.50
CA SER A 2 12.69 -23.87 1.13
C SER A 2 13.60 -23.75 2.36
N LYS A 3 14.28 -22.62 2.53
CA LYS A 3 15.00 -22.30 3.76
C LYS A 3 14.00 -21.72 4.75
N GLN A 4 13.52 -22.55 5.68
CA GLN A 4 12.85 -22.05 6.88
C GLN A 4 13.91 -21.42 7.79
N THR A 5 14.07 -20.10 7.73
CA THR A 5 14.80 -19.36 8.76
C THR A 5 13.85 -19.11 9.93
N GLY A 6 13.58 -20.18 10.69
CA GLY A 6 13.07 -20.19 12.06
C GLY A 6 11.67 -19.63 12.37
N ILE A 7 11.18 -18.62 11.66
CA ILE A 7 9.94 -17.89 12.02
C ILE A 7 9.20 -17.32 10.79
N SER A 8 9.87 -17.18 9.65
CA SER A 8 9.32 -16.70 8.38
C SER A 8 9.49 -17.73 7.26
N PHE A 9 8.60 -17.69 6.27
CA PHE A 9 8.69 -18.54 5.08
C PHE A 9 9.36 -17.76 3.95
N ILE A 10 10.44 -18.32 3.41
CA ILE A 10 11.12 -17.79 2.22
C ILE A 10 11.16 -18.90 1.18
N HIS A 11 10.51 -18.66 0.04
CA HIS A 11 10.52 -19.58 -1.09
C HIS A 11 11.95 -19.76 -1.63
N GLU A 12 12.32 -20.96 -2.08
CA GLU A 12 13.70 -21.25 -2.50
C GLU A 12 14.18 -20.44 -3.72
N ASN A 13 13.23 -20.03 -4.57
CA ASN A 13 13.47 -19.17 -5.73
C ASN A 13 13.35 -17.67 -5.43
N ALA A 14 13.18 -17.26 -4.17
CA ALA A 14 13.22 -15.85 -3.79
C ALA A 14 14.67 -15.39 -3.58
N LEU A 15 14.99 -14.17 -4.00
CA LEU A 15 16.27 -13.53 -3.72
C LEU A 15 16.10 -12.58 -2.54
N VAL A 16 16.45 -13.02 -1.34
CA VAL A 16 16.32 -12.22 -0.11
C VAL A 16 17.70 -11.94 0.46
N GLU A 17 18.10 -10.67 0.44
CA GLU A 17 19.42 -10.21 0.89
C GLU A 17 19.39 -9.60 2.31
N THR A 18 18.21 -9.22 2.81
CA THR A 18 18.03 -8.71 4.19
C THR A 18 17.89 -9.85 5.21
N ASN A 19 18.32 -9.59 6.45
CA ASN A 19 18.08 -10.45 7.61
C ASN A 19 16.98 -9.92 8.55
N ARG A 20 16.29 -8.83 8.18
CA ARG A 20 15.29 -8.15 9.02
C ARG A 20 13.87 -8.41 8.53
N VAL A 21 13.43 -9.67 8.67
CA VAL A 21 12.09 -10.14 8.30
C VAL A 21 11.38 -10.61 9.56
N GLY A 22 10.23 -9.99 9.87
CA GLY A 22 9.44 -10.31 11.05
C GLY A 22 8.79 -11.69 11.02
N GLU A 23 8.32 -12.11 12.19
CA GLU A 23 7.66 -13.40 12.42
C GLU A 23 6.41 -13.58 11.55
N GLY A 24 6.18 -14.79 11.03
CA GLY A 24 4.99 -15.11 10.25
C GLY A 24 4.97 -14.51 8.84
N THR A 25 5.98 -13.72 8.47
CA THR A 25 6.10 -13.15 7.13
C THR A 25 6.42 -14.23 6.10
N ARG A 26 5.77 -14.16 4.94
CA ARG A 26 5.93 -15.09 3.81
C ARG A 26 6.43 -14.32 2.60
N ILE A 27 7.52 -14.80 2.00
CA ILE A 27 8.13 -14.27 0.78
C ILE A 27 8.10 -15.36 -0.28
N TRP A 28 7.38 -15.09 -1.37
CA TRP A 28 7.05 -16.06 -2.41
C TRP A 28 8.06 -16.05 -3.57
N ALA A 29 7.81 -16.88 -4.59
CA ALA A 29 8.80 -17.21 -5.60
C ALA A 29 9.20 -15.98 -6.44
N PHE A 30 10.48 -15.86 -6.78
CA PHE A 30 10.99 -14.79 -7.65
C PHE A 30 10.81 -13.37 -7.08
N ALA A 31 10.38 -13.22 -5.83
CA ALA A 31 10.48 -11.96 -5.13
C ALA A 31 11.96 -11.60 -4.90
N HIS A 32 12.30 -10.33 -5.01
CA HIS A 32 13.64 -9.81 -4.72
C HIS A 32 13.55 -8.73 -3.65
N VAL A 33 14.13 -9.01 -2.48
CA VAL A 33 14.19 -8.09 -1.34
C VAL A 33 15.66 -7.74 -1.08
N GLN A 34 16.01 -6.49 -1.31
CA GLN A 34 17.39 -6.01 -1.23
C GLN A 34 17.91 -5.89 0.21
N THR A 35 19.23 -5.71 0.33
CA THR A 35 19.89 -5.42 1.60
C THR A 35 19.34 -4.17 2.27
N GLY A 36 19.29 -4.16 3.60
CA GLY A 36 18.83 -3.00 4.36
C GLY A 36 17.31 -2.79 4.36
N VAL A 37 16.50 -3.63 3.73
CA VAL A 37 15.04 -3.62 3.92
C VAL A 37 14.67 -4.07 5.33
N ILE A 38 13.62 -3.47 5.92
CA ILE A 38 12.97 -3.95 7.14
C ILE A 38 11.54 -4.36 6.80
N ILE A 39 11.17 -5.60 7.10
CA ILE A 39 9.80 -6.09 6.94
C ILE A 39 9.26 -6.49 8.31
N GLY A 40 8.10 -5.96 8.68
CA GLY A 40 7.39 -6.33 9.89
C GLY A 40 6.88 -7.78 9.90
N SER A 41 6.04 -8.08 10.88
CA SER A 41 5.50 -9.42 11.11
C SER A 41 4.22 -9.65 10.31
N ASN A 42 3.91 -10.90 10.00
CA ASN A 42 2.70 -11.35 9.32
C ASN A 42 2.48 -10.72 7.94
N CYS A 43 3.56 -10.37 7.24
CA CYS A 43 3.49 -9.83 5.89
C CYS A 43 3.42 -10.93 4.83
N ASN A 44 2.92 -10.58 3.65
CA ASN A 44 2.86 -11.48 2.51
C ASN A 44 3.43 -10.78 1.27
N ILE A 45 4.63 -11.16 0.86
CA ILE A 45 5.35 -10.59 -0.29
C ILE A 45 5.22 -11.56 -1.48
N GLY A 46 4.34 -11.23 -2.43
CA GLY A 46 3.96 -12.07 -3.55
C GLY A 46 5.04 -12.29 -4.61
N ASP A 47 4.71 -13.13 -5.60
CA ASP A 47 5.67 -13.50 -6.64
C ASP A 47 6.10 -12.30 -7.46
N HIS A 48 7.38 -12.25 -7.85
CA HIS A 48 7.95 -11.14 -8.64
C HIS A 48 7.81 -9.76 -7.99
N ALA A 49 7.50 -9.67 -6.70
CA ALA A 49 7.59 -8.41 -5.98
C ALA A 49 9.05 -7.99 -5.83
N PHE A 50 9.32 -6.70 -5.97
CA PHE A 50 10.64 -6.12 -5.76
C PHE A 50 10.58 -5.14 -4.60
N VAL A 51 11.53 -5.21 -3.67
CA VAL A 51 11.64 -4.28 -2.54
C VAL A 51 13.06 -3.73 -2.50
N GLU A 52 13.19 -2.45 -2.80
CA GLU A 52 14.46 -1.74 -2.89
C GLU A 52 15.05 -1.44 -1.51
N THR A 53 16.36 -1.21 -1.46
CA THR A 53 17.08 -0.89 -0.23
C THR A 53 16.45 0.26 0.57
N ARG A 54 16.67 0.27 1.89
CA ARG A 54 16.18 1.28 2.85
C ARG A 54 14.66 1.39 2.99
N VAL A 55 13.88 0.56 2.32
CA VAL A 55 12.43 0.47 2.52
C VAL A 55 12.10 -0.13 3.90
N ILE A 56 11.10 0.45 4.56
CA ILE A 56 10.50 -0.07 5.79
C ILE A 56 9.04 -0.42 5.49
N ILE A 57 8.70 -1.68 5.73
CA ILE A 57 7.34 -2.22 5.62
C ILE A 57 6.86 -2.57 7.03
N GLY A 58 5.67 -2.08 7.39
CA GLY A 58 5.00 -2.37 8.65
C GLY A 58 4.58 -3.84 8.82
N ASN A 59 3.68 -4.07 9.77
CA ASN A 59 3.10 -5.38 10.07
C ASN A 59 1.82 -5.64 9.27
N ASN A 60 1.49 -6.91 9.05
CA ASN A 60 0.23 -7.32 8.43
C ASN A 60 0.05 -6.77 7.00
N VAL A 61 1.15 -6.46 6.31
CA VAL A 61 1.14 -5.88 4.97
C VAL A 61 1.04 -7.00 3.93
N THR A 62 0.15 -6.83 2.96
CA THR A 62 0.08 -7.71 1.79
C THR A 62 0.54 -6.95 0.56
N ILE A 63 1.64 -7.40 -0.03
CA ILE A 63 2.13 -6.95 -1.34
C ILE A 63 1.88 -8.08 -2.33
N LYS A 64 0.98 -7.88 -3.27
CA LYS A 64 0.65 -8.88 -4.29
C LYS A 64 1.70 -8.92 -5.40
N ASN A 65 1.51 -9.87 -6.31
CA ASN A 65 2.49 -10.21 -7.33
C ASN A 65 2.80 -9.01 -8.25
N GLY A 66 4.05 -8.91 -8.69
CA GLY A 66 4.52 -7.91 -9.66
C GLY A 66 4.58 -6.47 -9.16
N VAL A 67 4.53 -6.26 -7.84
CA VAL A 67 4.61 -4.92 -7.23
C VAL A 67 6.07 -4.58 -6.89
N SER A 68 6.50 -3.40 -7.30
CA SER A 68 7.80 -2.83 -6.92
C SER A 68 7.63 -1.74 -5.87
N ILE A 69 8.27 -1.92 -4.70
CA ILE A 69 8.39 -0.93 -3.65
C ILE A 69 9.78 -0.30 -3.77
N TRP A 70 9.81 0.93 -4.28
CA TRP A 70 11.04 1.68 -4.47
C TRP A 70 11.51 2.33 -3.17
N GLU A 71 12.78 2.76 -3.17
CA GLU A 71 13.28 3.67 -2.16
C GLU A 71 12.37 4.91 -2.07
N HIS A 72 12.22 5.45 -0.85
CA HIS A 72 11.33 6.56 -0.50
C HIS A 72 9.83 6.24 -0.51
N VAL A 73 9.45 4.98 -0.69
CA VAL A 73 8.10 4.52 -0.36
C VAL A 73 8.06 4.04 1.09
N HIS A 74 7.13 4.60 1.87
CA HIS A 74 6.89 4.25 3.26
C HIS A 74 5.56 3.48 3.37
N VAL A 75 5.62 2.24 3.85
CA VAL A 75 4.44 1.36 3.95
C VAL A 75 4.11 1.08 5.41
N ALA A 76 3.00 1.62 5.89
CA ALA A 76 2.54 1.41 7.26
C ALA A 76 1.85 0.04 7.46
N ASP A 77 1.39 -0.22 8.68
CA ASP A 77 0.74 -1.47 9.05
C ASP A 77 -0.60 -1.67 8.32
N ASN A 78 -0.99 -2.94 8.14
CA ASN A 78 -2.29 -3.36 7.58
C ASN A 78 -2.55 -2.89 6.14
N VAL A 79 -1.52 -2.47 5.40
CA VAL A 79 -1.65 -2.03 4.01
C VAL A 79 -1.87 -3.23 3.09
N PHE A 80 -2.76 -3.07 2.11
CA PHE A 80 -2.93 -3.99 1.00
C PHE A 80 -2.50 -3.31 -0.30
N ILE A 81 -1.58 -3.93 -1.04
CA ILE A 81 -1.15 -3.48 -2.37
C ILE A 81 -1.50 -4.57 -3.38
N GLY A 82 -2.48 -4.26 -4.23
CA GLY A 82 -3.04 -5.16 -5.23
C GLY A 82 -2.03 -5.57 -6.31
N PRO A 83 -2.32 -6.66 -7.04
CA PRO A 83 -1.39 -7.21 -8.02
C PRO A 83 -1.10 -6.18 -9.11
N ASN A 84 0.17 -6.11 -9.52
CA ASN A 84 0.68 -5.18 -10.53
C ASN A 84 0.38 -3.70 -10.26
N ALA A 85 0.08 -3.31 -9.01
CA ALA A 85 0.04 -1.89 -8.67
C ALA A 85 1.44 -1.28 -8.85
N VAL A 86 1.48 -0.07 -9.40
CA VAL A 86 2.71 0.64 -9.73
C VAL A 86 2.89 1.79 -8.76
N LEU A 87 4.03 1.80 -8.09
CA LEU A 87 4.51 2.95 -7.32
C LEU A 87 5.61 3.64 -8.12
N THR A 88 5.75 4.95 -8.00
CA THR A 88 6.90 5.68 -8.54
C THR A 88 7.64 6.39 -7.42
N ASN A 89 8.88 6.79 -7.69
CA ASN A 89 9.66 7.68 -6.82
C ASN A 89 10.26 8.87 -7.58
N ASP A 90 10.21 8.89 -8.92
CA ASP A 90 10.62 10.03 -9.74
C ASP A 90 9.40 10.59 -10.48
N ARG A 91 9.15 11.89 -10.33
CA ARG A 91 8.02 12.58 -10.95
C ARG A 91 8.26 12.92 -12.42
N ALA A 92 9.51 13.08 -12.83
CA ALA A 92 9.89 13.49 -14.18
C ALA A 92 11.09 12.69 -14.69
N PRO A 93 10.99 11.34 -14.73
CA PRO A 93 12.12 10.49 -15.07
C PRO A 93 12.62 10.74 -16.48
N ARG A 94 13.94 10.87 -16.62
CA ARG A 94 14.62 10.98 -17.91
C ARG A 94 15.93 10.20 -17.90
N SER A 95 16.05 9.27 -18.85
CA SER A 95 17.27 8.47 -19.00
C SER A 95 18.49 9.37 -19.24
N ARG A 96 19.61 9.04 -18.58
CA ARG A 96 20.88 9.80 -18.60
C ARG A 96 20.78 11.23 -18.09
N CYS A 97 19.77 11.56 -17.28
CA CYS A 97 19.72 12.80 -16.52
C CYS A 97 20.43 12.59 -15.17
N ALA A 98 21.39 13.44 -14.84
CA ALA A 98 22.12 13.36 -13.56
C ALA A 98 21.32 13.91 -12.37
N ASP A 99 20.30 14.73 -12.63
CA ASP A 99 19.50 15.41 -11.61
C ASP A 99 18.33 14.54 -11.11
N TRP A 100 18.61 13.29 -10.74
CA TRP A 100 17.61 12.42 -10.12
C TRP A 100 17.31 12.89 -8.70
N ARG A 101 16.03 13.13 -8.41
CA ARG A 101 15.54 13.57 -7.10
C ARG A 101 14.31 12.74 -6.73
N PRO A 102 14.46 11.70 -5.91
CA PRO A 102 13.32 10.91 -5.52
C PRO A 102 12.38 11.70 -4.61
N GLU A 103 11.08 11.49 -4.76
CA GLU A 103 10.02 12.05 -3.91
C GLU A 103 9.41 10.97 -3.02
N GLU A 104 9.18 11.30 -1.76
CA GLU A 104 8.61 10.37 -0.79
C GLU A 104 7.13 10.10 -1.05
N THR A 105 6.74 8.83 -0.95
CA THR A 105 5.35 8.40 -0.98
C THR A 105 4.99 7.74 0.33
N TRP A 106 3.95 8.24 0.98
CA TRP A 106 3.50 7.74 2.28
C TRP A 106 2.20 6.96 2.10
N ILE A 107 2.25 5.66 2.39
CA ILE A 107 1.10 4.77 2.39
C ILE A 107 0.74 4.50 3.86
N GLU A 108 -0.26 5.22 4.36
CA GLU A 108 -0.65 5.15 5.76
C GLU A 108 -1.39 3.85 6.11
N GLU A 109 -1.64 3.66 7.40
CA GLU A 109 -2.17 2.39 7.93
C GLU A 109 -3.49 1.99 7.27
N GLY A 110 -3.62 0.71 6.90
CA GLY A 110 -4.88 0.18 6.37
C GLY A 110 -5.28 0.66 4.98
N VAL A 111 -4.42 1.40 4.27
CA VAL A 111 -4.66 1.77 2.88
C VAL A 111 -4.78 0.52 2.01
N SER A 112 -5.75 0.51 1.11
CA SER A 112 -5.91 -0.55 0.11
C SER A 112 -5.72 0.02 -1.29
N ILE A 113 -4.69 -0.43 -1.97
CA ILE A 113 -4.38 -0.08 -3.36
C ILE A 113 -4.91 -1.18 -4.27
N GLY A 114 -5.84 -0.82 -5.17
CA GLY A 114 -6.44 -1.75 -6.11
C GLY A 114 -5.43 -2.33 -7.12
N ALA A 115 -5.82 -3.45 -7.74
CA ALA A 115 -5.03 -4.08 -8.79
C ALA A 115 -4.71 -3.09 -9.92
N ASN A 116 -3.46 -3.11 -10.39
CA ASN A 116 -3.00 -2.28 -11.51
C ASN A 116 -3.22 -0.76 -11.34
N ALA A 117 -3.39 -0.28 -10.10
CA ALA A 117 -3.43 1.17 -9.84
C ALA A 117 -2.01 1.75 -9.87
N THR A 118 -1.87 2.99 -10.33
CA THR A 118 -0.60 3.72 -10.39
C THR A 118 -0.63 4.88 -9.39
N ILE A 119 0.38 4.94 -8.53
CA ILE A 119 0.58 6.00 -7.54
C ILE A 119 1.74 6.87 -8.00
N VAL A 120 1.44 8.10 -8.42
CA VAL A 120 2.49 9.09 -8.72
C VAL A 120 3.13 9.52 -7.39
N CYS A 121 4.46 9.54 -7.35
CA CYS A 121 5.26 9.85 -6.17
C CYS A 121 4.96 11.22 -5.54
N GLY A 122 5.51 11.46 -4.34
CA GLY A 122 5.40 12.75 -3.66
C GLY A 122 4.06 13.01 -2.99
N ILE A 123 3.27 11.95 -2.76
CA ILE A 123 1.92 12.05 -2.21
C ILE A 123 1.74 11.18 -0.97
N ARG A 124 0.65 11.46 -0.25
CA ARG A 124 0.19 10.72 0.92
C ARG A 124 -1.14 10.05 0.61
N LEU A 125 -1.22 8.75 0.86
CA LEU A 125 -2.46 8.00 0.87
C LEU A 125 -2.92 7.90 2.31
N GLY A 126 -3.99 8.61 2.66
CA GLY A 126 -4.48 8.73 4.02
C GLY A 126 -5.02 7.40 4.57
N ARG A 127 -4.90 7.22 5.88
CA ARG A 127 -5.31 6.01 6.62
C ARG A 127 -6.66 5.45 6.13
N ARG A 128 -6.70 4.14 5.86
CA ARG A 128 -7.90 3.39 5.43
C ARG A 128 -8.56 3.89 4.13
N SER A 129 -7.87 4.68 3.31
CA SER A 129 -8.36 5.02 1.97
C SER A 129 -8.37 3.79 1.06
N LEU A 130 -9.27 3.80 0.09
CA LEU A 130 -9.45 2.74 -0.90
C LEU A 130 -9.22 3.30 -2.30
N ILE A 131 -8.15 2.84 -2.94
CA ILE A 131 -7.83 3.15 -4.32
C ILE A 131 -8.42 2.05 -5.20
N GLY A 132 -9.31 2.41 -6.12
CA GLY A 132 -9.89 1.46 -7.06
C GLY A 132 -8.87 0.88 -8.02
N ALA A 133 -9.20 -0.29 -8.58
CA ALA A 133 -8.36 -0.94 -9.59
C ALA A 133 -8.16 -0.04 -10.82
N GLY A 134 -6.96 -0.03 -11.38
CA GLY A 134 -6.61 0.75 -12.56
C GLY A 134 -6.57 2.28 -12.36
N ALA A 135 -6.73 2.78 -11.14
CA ALA A 135 -6.72 4.21 -10.87
C ALA A 135 -5.32 4.82 -11.07
N VAL A 136 -5.24 6.07 -11.52
CA VAL A 136 -3.98 6.84 -11.56
C VAL A 136 -4.06 7.98 -10.56
N VAL A 137 -3.43 7.79 -9.40
CA VAL A 137 -3.48 8.72 -8.27
C VAL A 137 -2.36 9.75 -8.43
N THR A 138 -2.76 11.01 -8.56
CA THR A 138 -1.85 12.14 -8.83
C THR A 138 -1.75 13.16 -7.69
N HIS A 139 -2.57 13.01 -6.64
CA HIS A 139 -2.67 13.92 -5.51
C HIS A 139 -2.90 13.14 -4.22
N ASN A 140 -2.71 13.81 -3.06
CA ASN A 140 -3.01 13.23 -1.75
C ASN A 140 -4.44 12.71 -1.68
N VAL A 141 -4.62 11.57 -1.01
CA VAL A 141 -5.93 10.93 -0.80
C VAL A 141 -6.31 11.09 0.67
N PRO A 142 -7.47 11.69 1.00
CA PRO A 142 -7.91 11.82 2.38
C PRO A 142 -8.11 10.46 3.07
N PRO A 143 -7.99 10.38 4.40
CA PRO A 143 -8.34 9.17 5.15
C PRO A 143 -9.75 8.69 4.82
N HIS A 144 -9.95 7.38 4.72
CA HIS A 144 -11.24 6.77 4.37
C HIS A 144 -11.82 7.15 2.99
N ALA A 145 -11.14 7.94 2.16
CA ALA A 145 -11.65 8.26 0.83
C ALA A 145 -11.61 7.05 -0.11
N LEU A 146 -12.65 6.91 -0.92
CA LEU A 146 -12.68 6.05 -2.11
C LEU A 146 -12.31 6.90 -3.32
N VAL A 147 -11.22 6.53 -4.00
CA VAL A 147 -10.82 7.19 -5.25
C VAL A 147 -10.59 6.20 -6.37
N TYR A 148 -10.97 6.55 -7.59
CA TYR A 148 -10.66 5.78 -8.80
C TYR A 148 -10.76 6.62 -10.07
N GLY A 149 -10.34 6.05 -11.20
CA GLY A 149 -10.28 6.73 -12.50
C GLY A 149 -8.87 7.21 -12.88
N ASN A 150 -8.75 7.84 -14.05
CA ASN A 150 -7.49 8.39 -14.56
C ASN A 150 -7.72 9.82 -15.12
N PRO A 151 -7.29 10.88 -14.39
CA PRO A 151 -6.75 10.83 -13.03
C PRO A 151 -7.82 10.40 -12.02
N ALA A 152 -7.38 9.83 -10.90
CA ALA A 152 -8.28 9.37 -9.84
C ALA A 152 -9.06 10.53 -9.23
N LYS A 153 -10.36 10.34 -9.03
CA LYS A 153 -11.27 11.31 -8.40
C LYS A 153 -11.92 10.70 -7.17
N HIS A 154 -12.36 11.55 -6.26
CA HIS A 154 -13.14 11.14 -5.09
C HIS A 154 -14.52 10.65 -5.49
N HIS A 155 -14.93 9.50 -4.97
CA HIS A 155 -16.21 8.85 -5.24
C HIS A 155 -16.99 8.48 -3.96
N GLY A 156 -16.48 8.85 -2.80
CA GLY A 156 -17.17 8.64 -1.53
C GLY A 156 -16.22 8.24 -0.41
N TRP A 157 -16.81 7.74 0.66
CA TRP A 157 -16.12 7.40 1.89
C TRP A 157 -16.36 5.95 2.23
N VAL A 158 -15.32 5.25 2.69
CA VAL A 158 -15.36 3.84 3.02
C VAL A 158 -15.14 3.59 4.51
N CYS A 159 -15.75 2.51 4.98
CA CYS A 159 -15.52 1.95 6.30
C CYS A 159 -14.10 1.38 6.39
N PHE A 160 -13.64 1.14 7.62
CA PHE A 160 -12.46 0.31 7.88
C PHE A 160 -12.49 -1.04 7.14
N CYS A 161 -13.66 -1.66 6.95
CA CYS A 161 -13.79 -2.92 6.21
C CYS A 161 -13.98 -2.73 4.69
N ALA A 162 -13.62 -1.55 4.15
CA ALA A 162 -13.69 -1.18 2.74
C ALA A 162 -15.10 -1.10 2.11
N GLN A 163 -16.19 -1.27 2.89
CA GLN A 163 -17.55 -1.00 2.41
C GLN A 163 -17.80 0.49 2.25
N LEU A 164 -18.51 0.87 1.19
CA LEU A 164 -18.95 2.25 0.96
C LEU A 164 -19.92 2.66 2.08
N LEU A 165 -19.65 3.81 2.70
CA LEU A 165 -20.50 4.41 3.73
C LEU A 165 -21.45 5.44 3.14
N SER A 166 -20.94 6.30 2.25
CA SER A 166 -21.69 7.36 1.57
C SER A 166 -20.83 7.98 0.48
N GLU A 167 -21.48 8.44 -0.60
CA GLU A 167 -20.85 9.31 -1.61
C GLU A 167 -20.76 10.77 -1.11
N ASN A 168 -21.64 11.16 -0.20
CA ASN A 168 -21.79 12.52 0.31
C ASN A 168 -21.17 12.69 1.70
N ALA A 169 -20.61 13.87 1.94
CA ALA A 169 -20.22 14.34 3.27
C ALA A 169 -21.43 14.85 4.08
N GLY A 170 -21.24 15.11 5.38
CA GLY A 170 -22.23 15.71 6.27
C GLY A 170 -23.30 14.74 6.78
N VAL A 171 -23.09 13.43 6.63
CA VAL A 171 -24.06 12.39 7.01
C VAL A 171 -23.47 11.41 8.01
N SER A 172 -24.32 10.84 8.84
CA SER A 172 -23.97 9.68 9.65
C SER A 172 -24.35 8.40 8.90
N SER A 173 -23.49 7.39 8.97
CA SER A 173 -23.68 6.11 8.27
C SER A 173 -23.32 4.95 9.19
N ILE A 174 -24.02 3.82 9.03
CA ILE A 174 -23.70 2.55 9.70
C ILE A 174 -23.24 1.60 8.61
N CYS A 175 -22.05 1.03 8.77
CA CYS A 175 -21.54 0.07 7.82
C CYS A 175 -22.36 -1.22 7.86
N GLU A 176 -22.95 -1.59 6.73
CA GLU A 176 -23.81 -2.78 6.60
C GLU A 176 -23.05 -4.10 6.85
N ASN A 177 -21.74 -4.12 6.64
CA ASN A 177 -20.93 -5.33 6.79
C ASN A 177 -20.42 -5.55 8.22
N CYS A 178 -19.97 -4.49 8.91
CA CYS A 178 -19.35 -4.63 10.23
C CYS A 178 -20.11 -3.96 11.38
N GLY A 179 -21.23 -3.28 11.10
CA GLY A 179 -22.07 -2.63 12.09
C GLY A 179 -21.47 -1.38 12.74
N ARG A 180 -20.22 -1.00 12.41
CA ARG A 180 -19.58 0.21 12.92
C ARG A 180 -20.30 1.46 12.42
N LYS A 181 -20.36 2.47 13.28
CA LYS A 181 -21.02 3.74 13.02
C LYS A 181 -20.00 4.81 12.72
N TYR A 182 -20.35 5.71 11.82
CA TYR A 182 -19.48 6.77 11.36
C TYR A 182 -20.24 8.07 11.20
N HIS A 183 -19.53 9.17 11.44
CA HIS A 183 -19.91 10.51 11.03
C HIS A 183 -18.96 10.99 9.93
N ILE A 184 -19.50 11.31 8.77
CA ILE A 184 -18.74 11.69 7.59
C ILE A 184 -18.72 13.23 7.52
N THR A 185 -17.54 13.81 7.61
CA THR A 185 -17.32 15.25 7.52
C THR A 185 -16.89 15.63 6.10
N GLU A 186 -16.77 16.92 5.82
CA GLU A 186 -16.21 17.41 4.55
C GLU A 186 -14.74 17.00 4.35
N THR A 187 -14.03 16.68 5.44
CA THR A 187 -12.59 16.44 5.45
C THR A 187 -12.21 15.00 5.79
N GLY A 188 -13.17 14.13 6.11
CA GLY A 188 -12.86 12.77 6.51
C GLY A 188 -14.02 12.01 7.13
N VAL A 189 -13.68 10.92 7.83
CA VAL A 189 -14.63 10.03 8.50
C VAL A 189 -14.21 9.87 9.96
N ILE A 190 -15.17 10.05 10.87
CA ILE A 190 -15.00 9.87 12.31
C ILE A 190 -15.80 8.65 12.72
N GLU A 191 -15.14 7.64 13.30
CA GLU A 191 -15.82 6.49 13.90
C GLU A 191 -16.49 6.91 15.21
N VAL A 192 -17.76 6.57 15.40
CA VAL A 192 -18.51 6.89 16.62
C VAL A 192 -18.81 5.61 17.42
N PRO A 193 -18.88 5.71 18.77
CA PRO A 193 -19.19 4.56 19.63
C PRO A 193 -20.52 3.84 19.35
#